data_AF-A0A3D4YYV8-F1
#
_entry.id   AF-A0A3D4YYV8-F1
#
_cell.length_a   1.000
_cell.length_b   1.000
_cell.length_c   1.000
_cell.angle_alpha   90.00
_cell.angle_beta   90.00
_cell.angle_gamma   90.00
#
_symmetry.space_group_name_H-M   'P 1'
#
loop_
_entity.id
_entity.type
_entity.pdbx_description
1 polymer ?
#
loop_
_entity_poly.entity_id
_entity_poly.type
_entity_poly.pdbx_seq_one_letter_code
_entity_poly.pdbx_strand_id
1 'polypeptide(L)' 'MNTTPQQIDIWLALPSEHQRLEFKESKKQFDNHKLYKYCVALANEGGGILLLGVTDKHPRKVVGTDAKFLGASM' A
#
# COMPACT_ATOMS: atom_id res chain seq x y z
N MET A 1 -8.74 0.38 13.06
CA MET A 1 -7.88 1.57 13.15
C MET A 1 -8.08 2.35 11.86
N ASN A 2 -8.37 3.65 11.94
CA ASN A 2 -8.53 4.48 10.75
C ASN A 2 -7.19 5.15 10.45
N THR A 3 -6.64 4.91 9.27
CA THR A 3 -5.45 5.61 8.77
C THR A 3 -5.81 7.06 8.47
N THR A 4 -5.04 8.02 9.00
CA THR A 4 -5.23 9.45 8.72
C THR A 4 -4.30 9.92 7.60
N PRO A 5 -4.61 11.03 6.89
CA PRO A 5 -3.69 11.60 5.91
C PRO A 5 -2.31 11.93 6.49
N GLN A 6 -2.26 12.46 7.72
CA GLN A 6 -1.01 12.77 8.42
C GLN A 6 -0.18 11.50 8.69
N GLN A 7 -0.83 10.38 8.99
CA GLN A 7 -0.15 9.08 9.12
C GLN A 7 0.51 8.67 7.79
N ILE A 8 -0.16 8.93 6.67
CA ILE A 8 0.37 8.65 5.33
C ILE A 8 1.60 9.53 5.07
N ASP A 9 1.54 10.82 5.39
CA ASP A 9 2.69 11.73 5.21
C ASP A 9 3.92 11.26 6.00
N ILE A 10 3.73 10.79 7.23
CA ILE A 10 4.79 10.20 8.05
C ILE A 10 5.40 8.99 7.33
N TRP A 11 4.58 8.08 6.80
CA TRP A 11 5.06 6.90 6.09
C TRP A 11 5.82 7.23 4.79
N LEU A 12 5.35 8.23 4.04
CA LEU A 12 6.03 8.69 2.83
C LEU A 12 7.43 9.23 3.12
N ALA A 13 7.60 9.90 4.27
CA ALA A 13 8.88 10.48 4.70
C ALA A 13 9.89 9.45 5.22
N LEU A 14 9.48 8.22 5.55
CA LEU A 14 10.39 7.21 6.07
C LEU A 14 11.44 6.80 5.02
N PRO A 15 12.73 6.67 5.37
CA PRO A 15 13.80 6.38 4.41
C PRO A 15 13.75 4.95 3.86
N SER A 16 13.17 4.01 4.59
CA SER A 16 13.05 2.59 4.20
C SER A 16 11.64 2.05 4.43
N GLU A 17 11.27 1.02 3.67
CA GLU A 17 10.13 0.18 4.02
C GLU A 17 10.42 -0.56 5.33
N HIS A 18 9.37 -0.88 6.07
CA HIS A 18 9.45 -1.64 7.32
C HIS A 18 8.70 -2.95 7.05
N GLN A 19 8.96 -4.01 7.82
CA GLN A 19 8.34 -5.34 7.59
C GLN A 19 6.82 -5.29 7.35
N ARG A 20 6.12 -4.34 7.99
CA ARG A 20 4.66 -4.21 7.94
C ARG A 20 4.15 -3.01 7.12
N LEU A 21 4.99 -2.40 6.28
CA LEU A 21 4.63 -1.22 5.48
C LEU A 21 5.19 -1.34 4.05
N GLU A 22 4.29 -1.55 3.10
CA GLU A 22 4.61 -1.83 1.69
C GLU A 22 4.00 -0.75 0.78
N PHE A 23 4.76 -0.27 -0.21
CA PHE A 23 4.28 0.71 -1.19
C PHE A 23 4.21 0.12 -2.60
N LYS A 24 3.15 0.44 -3.35
CA LYS A 24 2.99 0.03 -4.76
C LYS A 24 2.37 1.14 -5.61
N GLU A 25 3.00 1.44 -6.75
CA GLU A 25 2.61 2.56 -7.61
C GLU A 25 1.24 2.32 -8.26
N SER A 26 1.00 1.11 -8.77
CA SER A 26 -0.27 0.59 -9.27
C SER A 26 -1.25 1.59 -9.91
N LYS A 27 -0.86 2.28 -11.00
CA LYS A 27 -1.69 3.33 -11.63
C LYS A 27 -3.02 2.85 -12.23
N LYS A 28 -3.11 1.64 -12.78
CA LYS A 28 -4.28 1.18 -13.56
C LYS A 28 -5.00 -0.02 -12.98
N GLN A 29 -4.33 -1.15 -12.87
CA GLN A 29 -4.87 -2.33 -12.20
C GLN A 29 -3.71 -3.01 -11.52
N PHE A 30 -3.90 -3.37 -10.25
CA PHE A 30 -2.94 -4.23 -9.57
C PHE A 30 -3.27 -5.68 -9.90
N ASP A 31 -2.26 -6.50 -10.08
CA ASP A 31 -2.44 -7.94 -10.20
C ASP A 31 -3.04 -8.47 -8.89
N ASN A 32 -4.29 -8.94 -8.95
CA ASN A 32 -5.02 -9.44 -7.79
C ASN A 32 -4.31 -10.62 -7.13
N HIS A 33 -3.65 -11.48 -7.89
CA HIS A 33 -2.91 -12.59 -7.33
C HIS A 33 -1.70 -12.09 -6.53
N LYS A 34 -1.02 -11.05 -7.01
CA LYS A 34 0.02 -10.36 -6.23
C LYS A 34 -0.57 -9.68 -4.99
N LEU A 35 -1.72 -9.03 -5.12
CA LEU A 35 -2.42 -8.40 -3.99
C LEU A 35 -2.64 -9.40 -2.86
N TYR A 36 -3.20 -10.57 -3.20
CA TYR A 36 -3.47 -11.62 -2.22
C TYR A 36 -2.20 -12.15 -1.56
N LYS A 37 -1.09 -12.25 -2.31
CA LYS A 37 0.20 -12.62 -1.71
C LYS A 37 0.67 -11.60 -0.68
N TYR A 38 0.54 -10.31 -0.97
CA TYR A 38 0.86 -9.26 0.01
C TYR A 38 -0.07 -9.35 1.23
N CYS A 39 -1.37 -9.56 1.04
CA CYS A 39 -2.30 -9.72 2.16
C CYS A 39 -1.93 -10.90 3.07
N VAL A 40 -1.59 -12.06 2.49
CA VAL A 40 -1.17 -13.24 3.25
C VAL A 40 0.15 -13.00 3.97
N ALA A 41 1.13 -12.40 3.30
CA ALA A 41 2.42 -12.06 3.92
C ALA A 41 2.24 -11.13 5.12
N LEU A 42 1.49 -10.03 4.96
CA LEU A 42 1.20 -9.10 6.04
C LEU A 42 0.43 -9.77 7.17
N ALA A 43 -0.57 -10.61 6.87
CA ALA A 43 -1.34 -11.32 7.91
C ALA A 43 -0.44 -12.26 8.73
N ASN A 44 0.47 -12.99 8.07
CA ASN A 44 1.42 -13.88 8.73
C ASN A 44 2.43 -13.12 9.60
N GLU A 45 2.73 -11.86 9.28
CA GLU A 45 3.60 -11.00 10.08
C GLU A 45 2.87 -10.26 11.22
N GLY A 46 1.60 -10.57 11.47
CA GLY A 46 0.79 -9.92 12.52
C GLY A 46 0.04 -8.67 12.05
N GLY A 47 -0.13 -8.53 10.73
CA GLY A 47 -0.82 -7.42 10.07
C GLY A 47 0.14 -6.37 9.53
N GLY A 48 -0.40 -5.44 8.73
CA GLY A 48 0.35 -4.30 8.22
C GLY A 48 -0.43 -3.46 7.22
N ILE A 49 0.27 -2.55 6.55
CA ILE A 49 -0.30 -1.56 5.65
C ILE A 49 0.31 -1.73 4.26
N LEU A 50 -0.57 -1.85 3.25
CA LEU A 50 -0.21 -1.82 1.85
C LEU A 50 -0.78 -0.53 1.22
N LEU A 51 0.10 0.40 0.86
CA LEU A 51 -0.27 1.67 0.21
C LEU A 51 -0.18 1.55 -1.31
N LEU A 52 -1.33 1.65 -1.96
CA LEU A 52 -1.44 1.65 -3.42
C LEU A 52 -1.49 3.09 -3.96
N GLY A 53 -0.97 3.30 -5.16
CA GLY A 53 -0.91 4.65 -5.76
C GLY A 53 0.32 5.45 -5.32
N VAL A 54 1.37 4.80 -4.81
CA VAL A 54 2.59 5.45 -4.30
C VAL A 54 3.83 4.77 -4.85
N THR A 55 4.83 5.53 -5.28
CA THR A 55 6.11 4.94 -5.73
C THR A 55 6.82 4.23 -4.58
N ASP A 56 7.40 3.07 -4.88
CA ASP A 56 8.10 2.21 -3.92
C ASP A 56 9.30 2.92 -3.25
N LYS A 57 10.21 3.44 -4.08
CA LYS A 57 11.47 4.01 -3.61
C LYS A 57 11.31 5.43 -3.08
N HIS A 58 12.10 5.74 -2.06
CA HIS A 58 12.27 7.10 -1.55
C HIS A 58 13.08 7.96 -2.56
N PRO A 59 12.73 9.25 -2.79
CA PRO A 59 11.58 9.96 -2.25
C PRO A 59 10.26 9.48 -2.88
N ARG A 60 9.32 9.05 -2.03
CA ARG A 60 8.06 8.46 -2.47
C ARG A 60 7.10 9.53 -2.97
N LYS A 61 6.45 9.27 -4.10
CA LYS A 61 5.48 10.17 -4.72
C LYS A 61 4.11 9.51 -4.76
N VAL A 62 3.10 10.25 -4.34
CA VAL A 62 1.70 9.88 -4.56
C VAL A 62 1.40 10.09 -6.05
N VAL A 63 1.12 9.00 -6.75
CA VAL A 63 0.78 9.01 -8.19
C VAL A 63 -0.70 8.76 -8.44
N GLY A 64 -1.44 8.33 -7.42
CA GLY A 64 -2.84 7.93 -7.54
C GLY A 64 -3.02 6.57 -8.22
N THR A 65 -4.26 6.08 -8.22
CA THR A 65 -4.61 4.82 -8.88
C THR A 65 -6.04 4.89 -9.42
N ASP A 66 -6.23 4.42 -10.65
CA ASP A 66 -7.54 4.19 -11.26
C ASP A 66 -8.04 2.75 -11.02
N ALA A 67 -7.32 1.97 -10.22
CA ALA A 67 -7.63 0.56 -10.00
C ALA A 67 -9.02 0.37 -9.41
N LYS A 68 -9.80 -0.48 -10.09
CA LYS A 68 -11.10 -0.97 -9.63
C LYS A 68 -10.89 -2.31 -8.95
N PHE A 69 -10.96 -2.34 -7.63
CA PHE A 69 -10.90 -3.58 -6.86
C PHE A 69 -12.33 -4.13 -6.70
N LEU A 70 -12.64 -5.21 -7.42
CA LEU A 70 -13.89 -5.95 -7.23
C LEU A 70 -13.83 -6.64 -5.86
N GLY A 71 -14.69 -6.24 -4.93
CA GLY A 71 -14.75 -6.79 -3.56
C GLY A 71 -14.64 -5.75 -2.44
N ALA A 72 -14.30 -4.50 -2.74
CA ALA A 72 -14.45 -3.39 -1.81
C ALA A 72 -15.86 -2.80 -1.91
N SER A 73 -16.88 -3.60 -1.61
CA SER A 73 -18.19 -3.04 -1.30
C SER A 73 -18.10 -2.42 0.09
N MET A 74 -18.47 -1.14 0.19
CA MET A 74 -18.83 -0.51 1.48
C MET A 74 -19.92 -1.31 2.18
#